data_AF-A0A1V5YIE3-F1
#
_entry.id   AF-A0A1V5YIE3-F1
#
_cell.length_a   1.000
_cell.length_b   1.000
_cell.length_c   1.000
_cell.angle_alpha   90.00
_cell.angle_beta   90.00
_cell.angle_gamma   90.00
#
_symmetry.space_group_name_H-M   'P 1'
#
loop_
_entity.id
_entity.type
_entity.pdbx_description
1 polymer ?
#
loop_
_entity_poly.entity_id
_entity_poly.type
_entity_poly.pdbx_seq_one_letter_code
_entity_poly.pdbx_strand_id
1 'polypeptide(L)'
;MVDIAVLSGSLSDQAIVDRIVRKLEERGVSFEHRVLSAHRNPKELDEFVSATDARVFIAVAGLSAALPGVVASKTSRPVIGVPVSAKLGGLDALLSIVQMPPGVPVACVGIDNGENAALLALRILESGR
;
A
#
# COMPACT_ATOMS: atom_id res chain seq x y z
N MET A 1 6.10 13.96 11.51
CA MET A 1 6.74 12.66 11.18
C MET A 1 5.63 11.64 11.10
N VAL A 2 5.45 11.01 9.94
CA VAL A 2 4.42 10.01 9.70
C VAL A 2 5.11 8.65 9.68
N ASP A 3 4.57 7.64 10.35
CA ASP A 3 5.18 6.31 10.35
C ASP A 3 4.77 5.52 9.11
N ILE A 4 3.48 5.57 8.75
CA ILE A 4 2.91 4.77 7.67
C ILE A 4 2.07 5.65 6.73
N ALA A 5 2.35 5.58 5.43
CA ALA A 5 1.49 6.15 4.40
C ALA A 5 0.59 5.06 3.80
N VAL A 6 -0.72 5.23 3.93
CA VAL A 6 -1.73 4.36 3.31
C VAL A 6 -2.22 5.02 2.02
N LEU A 7 -2.10 4.32 0.91
CA LEU A 7 -2.50 4.78 -0.42
C LEU A 7 -3.53 3.83 -0.99
N SER A 8 -4.66 4.36 -1.46
CA SER A 8 -5.63 3.59 -2.24
C SER A 8 -5.82 4.17 -3.63
N GLY A 9 -6.02 3.31 -4.62
CA GLY A 9 -6.22 3.74 -6.01
C GLY A 9 -7.62 4.32 -6.27
N SER A 10 -8.58 4.04 -5.40
CA SER A 10 -9.98 4.42 -5.52
C SER A 10 -10.66 4.54 -4.16
N LEU A 11 -11.74 5.34 -4.09
CA LEU A 11 -12.66 5.38 -2.94
C LEU A 11 -13.43 4.06 -2.77
N SER A 12 -13.55 3.25 -3.83
CA SER A 12 -14.16 1.92 -3.74
C SER A 12 -13.38 0.97 -2.82
N ASP A 13 -12.09 1.25 -2.57
CA ASP A 13 -11.21 0.40 -1.76
C ASP A 13 -11.35 0.71 -0.26
N GLN A 14 -12.24 1.63 0.13
CA GLN A 14 -12.36 2.18 1.49
C GLN A 14 -12.57 1.10 2.54
N ALA A 15 -13.37 0.06 2.26
CA ALA A 15 -13.61 -1.02 3.23
C ALA A 15 -12.33 -1.78 3.64
N ILE A 16 -11.31 -1.83 2.76
CA ILE A 16 -10.00 -2.43 3.05
C ILE A 16 -9.12 -1.42 3.78
N VAL A 17 -9.15 -0.15 3.36
CA VAL A 17 -8.47 0.95 4.04
C VAL A 17 -8.92 1.06 5.50
N ASP A 18 -10.22 0.96 5.78
CA ASP A 18 -10.76 1.05 7.14
C ASP A 18 -10.21 -0.06 8.05
N ARG A 19 -10.00 -1.26 7.51
CA ARG A 19 -9.36 -2.36 8.25
C ARG A 19 -7.89 -2.06 8.57
N ILE A 20 -7.17 -1.43 7.64
CA ILE A 20 -5.79 -0.98 7.85
C ILE A 20 -5.78 0.08 8.95
N VAL A 21 -6.53 1.18 8.74
CA VAL A 21 -6.61 2.34 9.62
C VAL A 21 -6.95 1.93 11.05
N ARG A 22 -8.01 1.14 11.22
CA ARG A 22 -8.42 0.63 12.54
C ARG A 22 -7.28 -0.08 13.26
N LYS A 23 -6.50 -0.92 12.56
CA LYS A 23 -5.40 -1.66 13.17
C LYS A 23 -4.23 -0.75 13.54
N LEU A 24 -3.96 0.29 12.74
CA LEU A 24 -2.93 1.29 13.04
C LEU A 24 -3.33 2.17 14.23
N GLU A 25 -4.59 2.58 14.31
CA GLU A 25 -5.15 3.32 15.44
C GLU A 25 -5.09 2.52 16.75
N GLU A 26 -5.46 1.23 16.72
CA GLU A 26 -5.35 0.32 17.87
C GLU A 26 -3.93 0.25 18.46
N ARG A 27 -2.91 0.56 17.64
CA ARG A 27 -1.48 0.53 18.02
C ARG A 27 -0.89 1.91 18.27
N GLY A 28 -1.65 2.98 18.06
CA GLY A 28 -1.22 4.36 18.30
C GLY A 28 -0.05 4.81 17.43
N VAL A 29 0.12 4.24 16.24
CA VAL A 29 1.16 4.68 15.29
C VAL A 29 0.65 5.82 14.43
N SER A 30 1.54 6.73 14.03
CA SER A 30 1.16 7.86 13.17
C SER A 30 1.01 7.40 11.71
N PHE A 31 -0.10 7.74 11.08
CA PHE A 31 -0.32 7.40 9.67
C PHE A 31 -1.06 8.53 8.94
N GLU A 32 -0.97 8.49 7.62
CA GLU A 32 -1.78 9.31 6.74
C GLU A 32 -2.43 8.43 5.66
N HIS A 33 -3.62 8.82 5.19
CA HIS A 33 -4.29 8.17 4.07
C HIS A 33 -4.51 9.17 2.93
N ARG A 34 -4.27 8.70 1.70
CA ARG A 34 -4.58 9.40 0.46
C ARG A 34 -5.20 8.45 -0.57
N VAL A 35 -6.11 8.99 -1.38
CA VAL A 35 -6.68 8.30 -2.54
C VAL A 35 -5.96 8.82 -3.79
N LEU A 36 -4.95 8.10 -4.25
CA LEU A 36 -4.11 8.48 -5.37
C LEU A 36 -3.98 7.31 -6.35
N SER A 37 -4.54 7.48 -7.53
CA SER A 37 -4.49 6.45 -8.56
C SER A 37 -3.19 6.53 -9.34
N ALA A 38 -2.44 5.42 -9.43
CA ALA A 38 -1.25 5.36 -10.28
C ALA A 38 -1.55 5.64 -11.78
N HIS A 39 -2.76 5.34 -12.24
CA HIS A 39 -3.16 5.58 -13.62
C HIS A 39 -3.74 6.98 -13.85
N ARG A 40 -4.51 7.50 -12.90
CA ARG A 40 -5.28 8.76 -13.07
C ARG A 40 -4.60 9.97 -12.46
N ASN A 41 -3.75 9.78 -11.44
CA ASN A 41 -3.07 10.82 -10.67
C ASN A 41 -1.54 10.59 -10.60
N PRO A 42 -0.83 10.22 -11.68
CA PRO A 42 0.57 9.79 -11.57
C PRO A 42 1.52 10.89 -11.05
N LYS A 43 1.31 12.15 -11.44
CA LYS A 43 2.16 13.27 -10.98
C LYS A 43 1.97 13.55 -9.49
N GLU A 44 0.72 13.61 -9.05
CA GLU A 44 0.36 13.85 -7.65
C GLU A 44 0.84 12.70 -6.75
N LEU A 45 0.79 11.46 -7.26
CA LEU A 45 1.38 10.30 -6.58
C LEU A 45 2.90 10.44 -6.43
N ASP A 46 3.61 10.79 -7.50
CA ASP A 46 5.06 10.99 -7.46
C ASP A 46 5.44 12.11 -6.47
N GLU A 47 4.73 13.24 -6.50
CA GLU A 47 4.89 14.35 -5.57
C GLU A 47 4.69 13.91 -4.12
N PHE A 48 3.59 13.20 -3.84
CA PHE A 48 3.29 12.69 -2.50
C PHE A 48 4.38 11.74 -1.98
N VAL A 49 4.77 10.74 -2.76
CA VAL A 49 5.79 9.73 -2.37
C VAL A 49 7.14 10.39 -2.09
N SER A 50 7.48 11.43 -2.86
CA SER A 50 8.74 12.18 -2.67
C SER A 50 8.72 13.09 -1.44
N ALA A 51 7.56 13.63 -1.07
CA ALA A 51 7.43 14.63 -0.01
C ALA A 51 7.10 14.05 1.38
N THR A 52 6.45 12.88 1.45
CA THR A 52 6.10 12.28 2.75
C THR A 52 7.33 11.75 3.48
N ASP A 53 7.36 11.93 4.81
CA ASP A 53 8.34 11.34 5.71
C ASP A 53 7.98 9.90 6.13
N ALA A 54 6.93 9.31 5.54
CA ALA A 54 6.48 7.96 5.86
C ALA A 54 7.63 6.94 5.77
N ARG A 55 7.73 6.09 6.79
CA ARG A 55 8.77 5.06 6.90
C ARG A 55 8.37 3.77 6.20
N VAL A 56 7.07 3.49 6.10
CA VAL A 56 6.49 2.33 5.39
C VAL A 56 5.29 2.78 4.56
N PHE A 57 5.11 2.20 3.38
CA PHE A 57 3.93 2.41 2.54
C PHE A 57 3.02 1.17 2.57
N ILE A 58 1.71 1.39 2.61
CA ILE A 58 0.69 0.38 2.34
C ILE A 58 -0.11 0.85 1.13
N ALA A 59 -0.07 0.12 0.03
CA ALA A 59 -0.74 0.46 -1.22
C ALA A 59 -1.84 -0.56 -1.54
N VAL A 60 -3.08 -0.09 -1.68
CA VAL A 60 -4.29 -0.88 -1.91
C VAL A 60 -4.78 -0.65 -3.35
N ALA A 61 -4.86 -1.73 -4.14
CA ALA A 61 -5.31 -1.64 -5.52
C ALA A 61 -5.90 -2.95 -6.06
N GLY A 62 -6.92 -2.82 -6.93
CA GLY A 62 -7.53 -3.93 -7.67
C GLY A 62 -7.28 -3.88 -9.17
N LEU A 63 -7.82 -4.87 -9.90
CA LEU A 63 -7.68 -5.02 -11.36
C LEU A 63 -6.21 -5.14 -11.78
N SER A 64 -5.79 -4.39 -12.81
CA SER A 64 -4.37 -4.19 -13.15
C SER A 64 -3.70 -3.32 -12.07
N ALA A 65 -3.43 -3.92 -10.91
CA ALA A 65 -3.11 -3.23 -9.66
C ALA A 65 -1.67 -2.66 -9.65
N ALA A 66 -1.43 -1.58 -10.41
CA ALA A 66 -0.11 -0.98 -10.57
C ALA A 66 0.38 -0.15 -9.38
N LEU A 67 -0.52 0.33 -8.51
CA LEU A 67 -0.17 1.29 -7.45
C LEU A 67 0.99 0.83 -6.55
N PRO A 68 1.03 -0.40 -6.01
CA PRO A 68 2.13 -0.83 -5.15
C PRO A 68 3.48 -0.85 -5.88
N GLY A 69 3.52 -1.35 -7.12
CA GLY A 69 4.73 -1.39 -7.93
C GLY A 69 5.24 -0.01 -8.33
N VAL A 70 4.33 0.91 -8.68
CA VAL A 70 4.68 2.30 -8.99
C VAL A 70 5.27 2.99 -7.76
N VAL A 71 4.63 2.87 -6.59
CA VAL A 71 5.18 3.45 -5.36
C VAL A 71 6.57 2.87 -5.06
N ALA A 72 6.73 1.55 -5.13
CA ALA A 72 8.02 0.88 -4.90
C ALA A 72 9.12 1.34 -5.86
N SER A 73 8.79 1.70 -7.11
CA SER A 73 9.77 2.23 -8.06
C SER A 73 10.28 3.63 -7.73
N LYS A 74 9.62 4.35 -6.82
CA LYS A 74 9.88 5.76 -6.50
C LYS A 74 10.48 5.96 -5.10
N THR A 75 10.66 4.90 -4.33
CA THR A 75 11.18 4.97 -2.96
C THR A 75 12.06 3.79 -2.62
N SER A 76 13.05 4.00 -1.75
CA SER A 76 13.82 2.93 -1.12
C SER A 76 13.15 2.37 0.13
N ARG A 77 12.03 2.96 0.56
CA ARG A 77 11.28 2.57 1.76
C ARG A 77 10.41 1.35 1.48
N PRO A 78 10.15 0.47 2.48
CA PRO A 78 9.32 -0.71 2.28
C PRO A 78 7.92 -0.36 1.78
N VAL A 79 7.45 -1.11 0.77
CA VAL A 79 6.10 -0.99 0.21
C VAL A 79 5.37 -2.32 0.37
N ILE A 80 4.20 -2.26 1.01
CA ILE A 80 3.30 -3.39 1.19
C ILE A 80 2.14 -3.25 0.21
N GLY A 81 1.91 -4.27 -0.61
CA GLY A 81 0.81 -4.29 -1.58
C GLY A 81 -0.38 -5.12 -1.07
N VAL A 82 -1.58 -4.55 -1.13
CA VAL A 82 -2.84 -5.22 -0.81
C VAL A 82 -3.67 -5.38 -2.08
N PRO A 83 -3.72 -6.60 -2.65
CA PRO A 83 -4.56 -6.87 -3.82
C PRO A 83 -6.04 -6.81 -3.42
N VAL A 84 -6.83 -6.05 -4.18
CA VAL A 84 -8.28 -5.93 -3.98
C VAL A 84 -9.02 -6.90 -4.89
N SER A 85 -9.96 -7.67 -4.34
CA SER A 85 -10.83 -8.52 -5.14
C SER A 85 -11.75 -7.68 -6.03
N ALA A 86 -11.67 -7.91 -7.34
CA ALA A 86 -12.52 -7.27 -8.33
C ALA A 86 -12.87 -8.26 -9.44
N LYS A 87 -12.27 -8.12 -10.64
CA LYS A 87 -12.36 -9.15 -11.67
C LYS A 87 -11.52 -10.37 -11.24
N LEU A 88 -11.81 -11.53 -11.83
CA LEU A 88 -11.09 -12.79 -11.58
C LEU A 88 -10.91 -13.15 -10.09
N GLY A 89 -11.80 -12.69 -9.21
CA GLY A 89 -11.68 -12.92 -7.75
C GLY A 89 -10.44 -12.30 -7.10
N GLY A 90 -9.79 -11.31 -7.72
CA GLY A 90 -8.56 -10.68 -7.23
C GLY A 90 -7.26 -11.37 -7.66
N LEU A 91 -7.34 -12.43 -8.46
CA LEU A 91 -6.14 -13.07 -9.04
C LEU A 91 -5.38 -12.11 -9.96
N ASP A 92 -6.10 -11.26 -10.69
CA ASP A 92 -5.53 -10.18 -11.50
C ASP A 92 -4.69 -9.21 -10.66
N ALA A 93 -5.25 -8.71 -9.57
CA ALA A 93 -4.59 -7.79 -8.66
C ALA A 93 -3.40 -8.46 -7.97
N LEU A 94 -3.58 -9.71 -7.50
CA LEU A 94 -2.53 -10.48 -6.83
C LEU A 94 -1.30 -10.63 -7.73
N LEU A 95 -1.49 -11.13 -8.95
CA LEU A 95 -0.39 -11.34 -9.89
C LEU A 95 0.23 -10.01 -10.36
N SER A 96 -0.57 -8.94 -10.47
CA SER A 96 -0.07 -7.60 -10.81
C SER A 96 0.85 -7.02 -9.73
N ILE A 97 0.64 -7.39 -8.46
CA ILE A 97 1.40 -6.86 -7.32
C ILE A 97 2.59 -7.75 -6.97
N VAL A 98 2.42 -9.08 -6.95
CA VAL A 98 3.45 -9.99 -6.40
C VAL A 98 4.58 -10.28 -7.39
N GLN A 99 4.31 -10.22 -8.70
CA GLN A 99 5.28 -10.59 -9.75
C GLN A 99 6.20 -9.43 -10.15
N MET A 100 6.77 -8.71 -9.16
CA MET A 100 7.71 -7.63 -9.42
C MET A 100 9.04 -8.16 -10.00
N PRO A 101 9.67 -7.43 -10.94
CA PRO A 101 10.99 -7.79 -11.44
C PRO A 101 12.08 -7.58 -10.37
N PRO A 102 13.28 -8.19 -10.55
CA PRO A 102 14.42 -7.95 -9.67
C PRO A 102 14.75 -6.46 -9.53
N GLY A 103 15.02 -6.01 -8.30
CA GLY A 103 15.44 -4.64 -7.99
C GLY A 103 14.34 -3.72 -7.45
N VAL A 104 13.06 -4.04 -7.62
CA VAL A 104 11.94 -3.20 -7.15
C VAL A 104 10.92 -4.05 -6.37
N PRO A 105 11.26 -4.50 -5.16
CA PRO A 105 10.43 -5.46 -4.42
C PRO A 105 9.14 -4.81 -3.85
N VAL A 106 8.08 -5.61 -3.76
CA VAL A 106 6.84 -5.28 -3.03
C VAL A 106 6.51 -6.44 -2.10
N ALA A 107 6.22 -6.13 -0.83
CA ALA A 107 5.71 -7.12 0.12
C ALA A 107 4.20 -7.32 -0.10
N CYS A 108 3.82 -8.32 -0.90
CA CYS A 108 2.41 -8.60 -1.17
C CYS A 108 1.77 -9.42 -0.05
N VAL A 109 0.63 -8.96 0.48
CA VAL A 109 -0.22 -9.75 1.39
C VAL A 109 -1.32 -10.49 0.60
N GLY A 110 -2.17 -11.24 1.30
CA GLY A 110 -3.33 -11.90 0.69
C GLY A 110 -4.37 -10.91 0.14
N ILE A 111 -5.23 -11.41 -0.76
CA ILE A 111 -6.34 -10.63 -1.34
C ILE A 111 -7.26 -10.09 -0.23
N ASP A 112 -7.63 -8.82 -0.33
CA ASP A 112 -8.43 -8.01 0.61
C ASP A 112 -7.89 -7.93 2.05
N ASN A 113 -6.64 -8.36 2.25
CA ASN A 113 -6.09 -8.54 3.58
C ASN A 113 -5.39 -7.27 4.12
N GLY A 114 -6.18 -6.21 4.25
CA GLY A 114 -5.73 -4.93 4.82
C GLY A 114 -5.23 -5.07 6.26
N GLU A 115 -5.81 -5.94 7.07
CA GLU A 115 -5.38 -6.16 8.45
C GLU A 115 -3.95 -6.71 8.53
N ASN A 116 -3.61 -7.72 7.71
CA ASN A 116 -2.23 -8.22 7.66
C ASN A 116 -1.25 -7.20 7.09
N ALA A 117 -1.69 -6.31 6.20
CA ALA A 117 -0.83 -5.23 5.71
C ALA A 117 -0.44 -4.28 6.85
N ALA A 118 -1.40 -3.89 7.70
CA ALA A 118 -1.12 -3.10 8.89
C ALA A 118 -0.21 -3.83 9.87
N LEU A 119 -0.49 -5.10 10.17
CA LEU A 119 0.35 -5.91 11.07
C LEU A 119 1.79 -6.07 10.54
N LEU A 120 1.95 -6.25 9.23
CA LEU A 120 3.27 -6.33 8.61
C LEU A 120 4.01 -4.99 8.69
N ALA A 121 3.33 -3.87 8.43
CA ALA A 121 3.92 -2.54 8.57
C ALA A 121 4.42 -2.30 10.00
N LEU A 122 3.60 -2.64 11.00
CA LEU A 122 3.96 -2.53 12.41
C LEU A 122 5.20 -3.36 12.75
N ARG A 123 5.29 -4.61 12.28
CA ARG A 123 6.47 -5.46 12.48
C ARG A 123 7.72 -4.88 11.84
N ILE A 124 7.61 -4.26 10.66
CA ILE A 124 8.74 -3.57 9.99
C ILE A 124 9.22 -2.40 10.85
N LEU A 125 8.30 -1.58 11.37
CA LEU A 125 8.63 -0.46 12.25
C LEU A 125 9.26 -0.89 13.57
N GLU A 126 8.83 -2.02 14.14
CA GLU A 126 9.39 -2.61 15.36
C GLU A 126 10.78 -3.20 15.14
N SER A 127 11.02 -3.84 13.98
CA SER A 127 12.30 -4.50 13.68
C SER A 127 13.42 -3.51 13.33
N GLY A 128 13.08 -2.28 12.94
CA GLY A 128 14.02 -1.20 12.67
C GLY A 128 14.29 -0.26 13.85
N ARG A 129 13.86 -0.64 15.06
CA ARG A 129 14.26 0.01 16.32
C ARG A 129 15.58 -0.53 16.81
#